data_AF-I1ZAQ4-F1
#
_entry.id   AF-I1ZAQ4-F1
#
_cell.length_a   1.000
_cell.length_b   1.000
_cell.length_c   1.000
_cell.angle_alpha   90.00
_cell.angle_beta   90.00
_cell.angle_gamma   90.00
#
_symmetry.space_group_name_H-M   'P 1'
#
loop_
_entity.id
_entity.type
_entity.pdbx_description
1 polymer ?
#
loop_
_entity_poly.entity_id
_entity_poly.type
_entity_poly.pdbx_seq_one_letter_code
_entity_poly.pdbx_strand_id
1 'polypeptide(L)'
;FTIHGLWPSNYSKNAWVANCNGTRFNNSLPPTLKSRLKISWPNVESGNDTDFWEREWNKHGTCSEQTFKQAQYFERSHYIWKAFNITTILQNANILPDGSKWDYSDIVSPIKTVTTKMPALRCKRDPTLSKSPNTSISHQLLHEVVF
;
A
#
# COMPACT_ATOMS: atom_id res chain seq x y z
N PHE A 1 0.10 8.76 -2.84
CA PHE A 1 0.13 7.33 -2.46
C PHE A 1 -0.40 6.47 -3.60
N THR A 2 0.25 5.35 -3.86
CA THR A 2 -0.21 4.29 -4.78
C THR A 2 -0.38 2.98 -4.00
N ILE A 3 -0.99 1.97 -4.61
CA ILE A 3 -1.12 0.65 -4.01
C ILE A 3 0.26 -0.02 -4.03
N HIS A 4 0.69 -0.53 -2.87
CA HIS A 4 1.76 -1.54 -2.81
C HIS A 4 1.13 -2.92 -3.00
N GLY A 5 0.16 -3.29 -2.15
CA GLY A 5 -0.55 -4.56 -2.27
C GLY A 5 -1.80 -4.68 -1.41
N LEU A 6 -2.59 -5.70 -1.70
CA LEU A 6 -3.73 -6.13 -0.90
C LEU A 6 -3.40 -7.50 -0.31
N TRP A 7 -3.02 -7.54 0.96
CA TRP A 7 -2.44 -8.73 1.56
C TRP A 7 -3.45 -9.42 2.49
N PRO A 8 -3.96 -10.61 2.13
CA PRO A 8 -4.79 -11.39 3.03
C PRO A 8 -4.06 -11.67 4.35
N SER A 9 -4.75 -11.52 5.47
CA SER A 9 -4.20 -11.76 6.79
C SER A 9 -4.98 -12.84 7.54
N ASN A 10 -4.28 -13.56 8.41
CA ASN A 10 -4.92 -14.42 9.40
C ASN A 10 -4.94 -13.67 10.73
N TYR A 11 -6.07 -13.03 11.03
CA TYR A 11 -6.26 -12.22 12.25
C TYR A 11 -5.95 -12.98 13.54
N SER A 12 -6.05 -14.31 13.55
CA SER A 12 -5.75 -15.14 14.72
C SER A 12 -4.24 -15.31 14.98
N LYS A 13 -3.37 -14.93 14.03
CA LYS A 13 -1.91 -15.16 14.11
C LYS A 13 -1.05 -13.91 13.84
N ASN A 14 -1.66 -12.73 13.69
CA ASN A 14 -0.99 -11.45 13.40
C ASN A 14 -0.05 -11.45 12.18
N ALA A 15 -0.23 -12.40 11.24
CA ALA A 15 0.61 -12.53 10.06
C ALA A 15 -0.24 -12.34 8.79
N TRP A 16 0.29 -11.57 7.84
CA TRP A 16 -0.14 -11.69 6.45
C TRP A 16 0.20 -13.09 5.96
N VAL A 17 -0.64 -13.63 5.08
CA VAL A 17 -0.41 -14.93 4.45
C VAL A 17 0.21 -14.66 3.07
N ALA A 18 1.15 -15.51 2.67
CA ALA A 18 1.74 -15.44 1.35
C ALA A 18 2.15 -16.80 0.82
N ASN A 19 2.49 -16.83 -0.47
CA ASN A 19 2.95 -17.99 -1.21
C ASN A 19 1.98 -19.17 -1.12
N CYS A 20 0.68 -18.88 -1.07
CA CYS A 20 -0.35 -19.91 -1.12
C CYS A 20 -0.40 -20.57 -2.50
N ASN A 21 -0.72 -21.86 -2.53
CA ASN A 21 -1.01 -22.55 -3.78
C ASN A 21 -2.24 -21.92 -4.44
N GLY A 22 -2.16 -21.69 -5.75
CA GLY A 22 -3.21 -21.07 -6.54
C GLY A 22 -2.81 -20.91 -8.00
N THR A 23 -3.71 -20.38 -8.80
CA THR A 23 -3.46 -20.11 -10.22
C THR A 23 -2.40 -19.02 -10.34
N ARG A 24 -1.35 -19.28 -11.12
CA ARG A 24 -0.31 -18.28 -11.43
C ARG A 24 -0.91 -17.10 -12.17
N PHE A 25 -0.27 -15.94 -12.03
CA PHE A 25 -0.67 -14.72 -12.71
C PHE A 25 -0.82 -14.94 -14.21
N ASN A 26 -1.93 -14.47 -14.76
CA ASN A 26 -2.18 -14.44 -16.19
C ASN A 26 -2.35 -12.99 -16.64
N ASN A 27 -1.51 -12.50 -17.55
CA ASN A 27 -1.58 -11.12 -18.03
C ASN A 27 -2.81 -10.81 -18.92
N SER A 28 -3.80 -11.70 -19.01
CA SER A 28 -5.08 -11.48 -19.70
C SER A 28 -6.10 -10.66 -18.87
N LEU A 29 -5.64 -9.63 -18.15
CA LEU A 29 -6.53 -8.67 -17.48
C LEU A 29 -7.25 -7.79 -18.52
N PRO A 30 -8.52 -7.39 -18.28
CA PRO A 30 -9.25 -6.48 -19.17
C PRO A 30 -8.45 -5.19 -19.42
N PRO A 31 -8.41 -4.65 -20.66
CA PRO A 31 -7.67 -3.42 -20.97
C PRO A 31 -8.06 -2.22 -20.09
N THR A 32 -9.35 -2.09 -19.78
CA THR A 32 -9.88 -1.04 -18.89
C THR A 32 -9.33 -1.17 -17.47
N LEU A 33 -9.19 -2.39 -16.95
CA LEU A 33 -8.59 -2.64 -15.65
C LEU A 33 -7.10 -2.33 -15.66
N LYS A 34 -6.36 -2.74 -16.71
CA LYS A 34 -4.93 -2.40 -16.85
C LYS A 34 -4.71 -0.89 -16.82
N SER A 35 -5.51 -0.11 -17.55
CA SER A 35 -5.41 1.36 -17.53
C SER A 35 -5.67 1.96 -16.16
N ARG A 36 -6.63 1.42 -15.39
CA ARG A 36 -6.87 1.83 -14.00
C ARG A 36 -5.70 1.48 -13.09
N LEU A 37 -5.14 0.28 -13.22
CA LEU A 37 -4.00 -0.17 -12.42
C LEU A 37 -2.72 0.60 -12.69
N LYS A 38 -2.48 1.07 -13.93
CA LYS A 38 -1.34 1.96 -14.22
C LYS A 38 -1.37 3.26 -13.41
N ILE A 39 -2.55 3.73 -13.01
CA ILE A 39 -2.72 4.93 -12.20
C ILE A 39 -2.64 4.58 -10.71
N SER A 40 -3.40 3.57 -10.26
CA SER A 40 -3.52 3.26 -8.84
C SER A 40 -2.40 2.38 -8.29
N TRP A 41 -1.79 1.55 -9.12
CA TRP A 41 -0.82 0.52 -8.74
C TRP A 41 0.40 0.45 -9.70
N PRO A 42 1.06 1.57 -10.02
CA PRO A 42 2.29 1.54 -10.79
C PRO A 42 3.44 0.92 -9.99
N ASN A 43 4.42 0.37 -10.70
CA ASN A 43 5.71 0.03 -10.13
C ASN A 43 6.59 1.28 -10.07
N VAL A 44 6.69 1.87 -8.88
CA VAL A 44 7.43 3.12 -8.65
C VAL A 44 8.95 2.94 -8.56
N GLU A 45 9.45 1.70 -8.56
CA GLU A 45 10.89 1.42 -8.48
C GLU A 45 11.49 1.16 -9.86
N SER A 46 10.91 0.24 -10.64
CA SER A 46 11.46 -0.14 -11.94
C SER A 46 10.62 0.29 -13.14
N GLY A 47 9.40 0.80 -12.93
CA GLY A 47 8.47 1.18 -13.99
C GLY A 47 7.82 0.00 -14.72
N ASN A 48 8.20 -1.25 -14.41
CA ASN A 48 7.55 -2.44 -14.96
C ASN A 48 6.34 -2.84 -14.11
N ASP A 49 5.18 -2.29 -14.45
CA ASP A 49 3.94 -2.50 -13.71
C ASP A 49 3.48 -3.96 -13.73
N THR A 50 3.56 -4.63 -14.88
CA THR A 50 3.04 -6.00 -15.04
C THR A 50 3.83 -7.00 -14.21
N ASP A 51 5.16 -6.86 -14.19
CA ASP A 51 6.04 -7.67 -13.35
C ASP A 51 5.74 -7.45 -11.86
N PHE A 52 5.41 -6.22 -11.45
CA PHE A 52 4.98 -5.97 -10.07
C PHE A 52 3.62 -6.60 -9.74
N TRP A 53 2.63 -6.44 -10.62
CA TRP A 53 1.31 -7.08 -10.45
C TRP A 53 1.42 -8.60 -10.38
N GLU A 54 2.28 -9.19 -11.21
CA GLU A 54 2.56 -10.63 -11.20
C GLU A 54 3.11 -11.07 -9.83
N ARG A 55 4.13 -10.38 -9.30
CA ARG A 55 4.69 -10.71 -7.98
C ARG A 55 3.65 -10.60 -6.89
N GLU A 56 2.88 -9.51 -6.86
CA GLU A 56 1.86 -9.30 -5.83
C GLU A 56 0.73 -10.33 -5.90
N TRP A 57 0.27 -10.70 -7.10
CA TRP A 57 -0.72 -11.76 -7.25
C TRP A 57 -0.17 -13.12 -6.80
N ASN A 58 0.99 -13.52 -7.32
CA ASN A 58 1.56 -14.83 -7.04
C ASN A 58 1.94 -15.01 -5.57
N LYS A 59 2.37 -13.93 -4.91
CA LYS A 59 2.76 -13.94 -3.51
C LYS A 59 1.58 -13.76 -2.56
N HIS A 60 0.65 -12.86 -2.85
CA HIS A 60 -0.41 -12.47 -1.90
C HIS A 60 -1.81 -12.77 -2.43
N GLY A 61 -2.08 -12.47 -3.71
CA GLY A 61 -3.40 -12.65 -4.31
C GLY A 61 -3.92 -14.09 -4.27
N THR A 62 -3.05 -15.08 -4.54
CA THR A 62 -3.40 -16.51 -4.50
C THR A 62 -3.97 -16.95 -3.14
N CYS A 63 -3.57 -16.31 -2.04
CA CYS A 63 -4.10 -16.59 -0.70
C CYS A 63 -5.56 -16.18 -0.51
N SER A 64 -6.14 -15.43 -1.45
CA SER A 64 -7.57 -15.04 -1.46
C SER A 64 -8.33 -15.58 -2.67
N GLU A 65 -7.73 -16.44 -3.49
CA GLU A 65 -8.29 -16.88 -4.78
C GLU A 65 -9.63 -17.63 -4.66
N GLN A 66 -9.89 -18.22 -3.50
CA GLN A 66 -11.17 -18.86 -3.20
C GLN A 66 -12.33 -17.84 -3.15
N THR A 67 -12.04 -16.58 -2.84
CA THR A 67 -13.02 -15.48 -2.76
C THR A 67 -12.92 -14.52 -3.94
N PHE A 68 -11.70 -14.13 -4.32
CA PHE A 68 -11.45 -13.18 -5.40
C PHE A 68 -10.58 -13.82 -6.47
N LYS A 69 -11.15 -14.03 -7.66
CA LYS A 69 -10.34 -14.36 -8.84
C LYS A 69 -9.43 -13.19 -9.21
N GLN A 70 -8.39 -13.45 -9.99
CA GLN A 70 -7.33 -12.47 -10.27
C GLN A 70 -7.87 -11.08 -10.67
N ALA A 71 -8.80 -11.01 -11.62
CA ALA A 71 -9.38 -9.72 -12.03
C ALA A 71 -10.11 -9.01 -10.88
N GLN A 72 -10.90 -9.76 -10.09
CA GLN A 72 -11.63 -9.23 -8.94
C GLN A 72 -10.68 -8.74 -7.82
N TYR A 73 -9.57 -9.43 -7.59
CA TYR A 73 -8.54 -9.00 -6.64
C TYR A 73 -7.99 -7.62 -7.02
N PHE A 74 -7.59 -7.43 -8.28
CA PHE A 74 -7.09 -6.15 -8.77
C PHE A 74 -8.17 -5.05 -8.80
N GLU A 75 -9.40 -5.38 -9.20
CA GLU A 75 -10.54 -4.46 -9.16
C GLU A 75 -10.83 -3.99 -7.74
N ARG A 76 -10.83 -4.92 -6.77
CA ARG A 76 -11.05 -4.61 -5.36
C ARG A 76 -9.98 -3.69 -4.82
N SER A 77 -8.70 -3.97 -5.11
CA SER A 77 -7.58 -3.11 -4.71
C SER A 77 -7.70 -1.70 -5.29
N HIS A 78 -8.03 -1.57 -6.57
CA HIS A 78 -8.28 -0.27 -7.20
C HIS A 78 -9.43 0.49 -6.53
N TYR A 79 -10.53 -0.20 -6.23
CA TYR A 79 -11.68 0.40 -5.56
C TYR A 79 -11.32 0.92 -4.17
N ILE A 80 -10.59 0.15 -3.37
CA ILE A 80 -10.14 0.55 -2.03
C ILE A 80 -9.26 1.81 -2.13
N TRP A 81 -8.27 1.82 -3.03
CA TRP A 81 -7.40 2.98 -3.22
C TRP A 81 -8.18 4.24 -3.63
N LYS A 82 -9.16 4.10 -4.51
CA LYS A 82 -9.98 5.23 -4.96
C LYS A 82 -10.89 5.75 -3.84
N ALA A 83 -11.48 4.85 -3.05
CA ALA A 83 -12.36 5.22 -1.94
C ALA A 83 -11.61 5.90 -0.79
N PHE A 84 -10.37 5.46 -0.51
CA PHE A 84 -9.55 5.96 0.58
C PHE A 84 -8.27 6.61 0.06
N ASN A 85 -8.43 7.72 -0.69
CA ASN A 85 -7.30 8.47 -1.21
C ASN A 85 -6.52 9.17 -0.07
N ILE A 86 -5.48 8.51 0.42
CA ILE A 86 -4.65 8.99 1.53
C ILE A 86 -4.02 10.36 1.25
N THR A 87 -3.65 10.64 0.00
CA THR A 87 -3.12 11.96 -0.36
C THR A 87 -4.16 13.06 -0.12
N THR A 88 -5.40 12.86 -0.57
CA THR A 88 -6.48 13.83 -0.33
C THR A 88 -6.84 13.94 1.15
N ILE A 89 -6.88 12.82 1.87
CA ILE A 89 -7.18 12.82 3.32
C ILE A 89 -6.16 13.67 4.09
N LEU A 90 -4.86 13.49 3.81
CA LEU A 90 -3.81 14.25 4.47
C LEU A 90 -3.80 15.73 4.05
N GLN A 91 -4.01 16.01 2.76
CA GLN A 91 -4.14 17.38 2.26
C GLN A 91 -5.28 18.15 2.93
N ASN A 92 -6.45 17.52 3.11
CA ASN A 92 -7.59 18.13 3.81
C ASN A 92 -7.31 18.41 5.29
N ALA A 93 -6.33 17.70 5.88
CA ALA A 93 -5.83 17.96 7.23
C ALA A 93 -4.65 18.94 7.25
N ASN A 94 -4.34 19.61 6.13
CA ASN A 94 -3.17 20.48 5.94
C ASN A 94 -1.81 19.79 6.14
N ILE A 95 -1.77 18.45 5.98
CA ILE A 95 -0.54 17.67 6.00
C ILE A 95 -0.06 17.50 4.56
N LEU A 96 0.95 18.30 4.19
CA LEU A 96 1.51 18.34 2.84
C LEU A 96 2.87 17.65 2.78
N PRO A 97 3.26 17.05 1.63
CA PRO A 97 4.58 16.45 1.45
C PRO A 97 5.65 17.51 1.16
N ASP A 98 5.82 18.48 2.06
CA ASP A 98 6.73 19.63 1.92
C ASP A 98 7.99 19.55 2.80
N GLY A 99 8.16 18.44 3.53
CA GLY A 99 9.27 18.23 4.46
C GLY A 99 8.97 18.67 5.90
N SER A 100 7.78 19.21 6.18
CA SER A 100 7.31 19.46 7.54
C SER A 100 7.25 18.18 8.36
N LYS A 101 7.46 18.32 9.67
CA LYS A 101 7.44 17.21 10.63
C LYS A 101 6.10 17.16 11.32
N TRP A 102 5.62 15.95 11.54
CA TRP A 102 4.33 15.66 12.13
C TRP A 102 4.50 14.58 13.19
N ASP A 103 3.74 14.68 14.27
CA ASP A 103 3.67 13.58 15.21
C ASP A 103 2.87 12.42 14.61
N TYR A 104 3.10 11.22 15.13
CA TYR A 104 2.40 10.03 14.66
C TYR A 104 0.87 10.19 14.73
N SER A 105 0.37 10.81 15.80
CA SER A 105 -1.05 11.09 16.01
C SER A 105 -1.65 12.01 14.95
N ASP A 106 -0.88 12.99 14.47
CA ASP A 106 -1.34 13.99 13.50
C ASP A 106 -1.65 13.34 12.16
N ILE A 107 -0.86 12.33 11.78
CA ILE A 107 -1.05 11.56 10.54
C ILE A 107 -2.16 10.50 10.73
N VAL A 108 -2.19 9.80 11.86
CA VAL A 108 -3.15 8.71 12.10
C VAL A 108 -4.58 9.22 12.27
N SER A 109 -4.79 10.34 12.96
CA SER A 109 -6.12 10.86 13.30
C SER A 109 -7.02 11.14 12.07
N PRO A 110 -6.60 11.91 11.05
CA PRO A 110 -7.43 12.17 9.88
C PRO A 110 -7.69 10.90 9.06
N ILE A 111 -6.72 10.00 8.95
CA ILE A 111 -6.90 8.71 8.26
C ILE A 111 -7.92 7.86 8.99
N LYS A 112 -7.81 7.70 10.32
CA LYS A 112 -8.77 6.95 11.14
C LYS A 112 -10.17 7.52 11.05
N THR A 113 -10.30 8.84 11.00
CA THR A 113 -11.60 9.52 10.89
C THR A 113 -12.33 9.14 9.61
N VAL A 114 -11.62 9.07 8.48
CA VAL A 114 -12.21 8.73 7.18
C VAL A 114 -12.39 7.22 6.98
N THR A 115 -11.40 6.42 7.38
CA THR A 115 -11.43 4.96 7.17
C THR A 115 -12.24 4.23 8.25
N THR A 116 -12.52 4.88 9.39
CA THR A 116 -13.09 4.28 10.62
C THR A 116 -12.25 3.15 11.22
N LYS A 117 -11.02 2.94 10.73
CA LYS A 117 -10.08 1.90 11.16
C LYS A 117 -8.78 2.54 11.61
N MET A 118 -8.08 1.89 12.53
CA MET A 118 -6.79 2.39 13.01
C MET A 118 -5.71 2.02 11.99
N PRO A 119 -5.13 2.98 11.24
CA PRO A 119 -4.11 2.68 10.25
C PRO A 119 -2.74 2.38 10.89
N ALA A 120 -2.00 1.42 10.38
CA ALA A 120 -0.59 1.29 10.70
C ALA A 120 0.26 2.13 9.74
N LEU A 121 1.10 3.02 10.27
CA LEU A 121 2.11 3.73 9.48
C LEU A 121 3.40 2.90 9.43
N ARG A 122 3.97 2.76 8.23
CA ARG A 122 5.32 2.24 8.03
C ARG A 122 6.23 3.37 7.60
N CYS A 123 7.30 3.59 8.36
CA CYS A 123 8.24 4.67 8.13
C CYS A 123 9.61 4.10 7.71
N LYS A 124 10.38 4.91 6.99
CA LYS A 124 11.77 4.64 6.63
C LYS A 124 12.66 5.72 7.22
N ARG A 125 13.91 5.37 7.54
CA ARG A 125 14.91 6.37 7.92
C ARG A 125 15.14 7.31 6.73
N ASP A 126 15.29 8.60 7.01
CA ASP A 126 15.73 9.54 6.00
C ASP A 126 17.15 9.15 5.54
N PRO A 127 17.35 8.81 4.24
CA PRO A 127 18.65 8.38 3.73
C PRO A 127 19.70 9.50 3.75
N THR A 128 19.30 10.76 3.90
CA THR A 128 20.21 11.91 3.99
C THR A 128 20.84 12.05 5.38
N LEU A 129 20.26 11.43 6.42
CA LEU A 129 20.80 11.46 7.77
C LEU A 129 22.02 10.54 7.90
N SER A 130 23.05 11.03 8.60
CA SER A 130 24.26 10.26 8.88
C SER A 130 23.94 8.93 9.56
N LYS A 131 24.59 7.85 9.08
CA LYS A 131 24.47 6.50 9.65
C LYS A 131 25.29 6.31 10.93
N SER A 132 25.85 7.37 11.51
CA SER A 132 26.69 7.27 12.70
C SER A 132 25.92 6.61 13.86
N PRO A 133 26.53 5.63 14.56
CA PRO A 133 25.88 4.90 15.64
C PRO A 133 25.48 5.78 16.84
N ASN A 134 26.00 7.01 16.94
CA ASN A 134 25.67 7.98 17.98
C ASN A 134 24.61 9.02 17.57
N THR A 135 24.01 8.90 16.37
CA THR A 135 23.01 9.87 15.89
C THR A 135 21.63 9.48 16.39
N SER A 136 21.07 10.25 17.32
CA SER A 136 19.65 10.17 17.66
C SER A 136 18.80 10.40 16.41
N ILE A 137 17.88 9.48 16.13
CA ILE A 137 16.95 9.61 15.00
C ILE A 137 15.91 10.65 15.40
N SER A 138 16.05 11.88 14.90
CA SER A 138 15.11 12.95 15.21
C SER A 138 13.79 12.86 14.43
N HIS A 139 13.75 12.07 13.34
CA HIS A 139 12.56 11.88 12.51
C HIS A 139 12.71 10.69 11.54
N GLN A 140 11.60 10.26 10.96
CA GLN A 140 11.52 9.25 9.91
C GLN A 140 10.57 9.73 8.79
N LEU A 141 10.74 9.20 7.59
CA LEU A 141 9.89 9.48 6.45
C LEU A 141 8.70 8.51 6.43
N LEU A 142 7.49 9.05 6.34
CA LEU A 142 6.29 8.24 6.11
C LEU A 142 6.43 7.54 4.75
N HIS A 143 6.32 6.21 4.73
CA HIS A 143 6.54 5.42 3.52
C HIS A 143 5.27 4.69 3.07
N GLU A 144 4.56 4.03 3.99
CA GLU A 144 3.31 3.32 3.69
C GLU A 144 2.27 3.56 4.78
N VAL A 145 0.99 3.47 4.38
CA VAL A 145 -0.15 3.47 5.28
C VAL A 145 -0.93 2.18 5.01
N VAL A 146 -1.24 1.42 6.07
CA VAL A 146 -1.94 0.14 6.01
C VAL A 146 -3.24 0.24 6.82
N PHE A 147 -4.38 -0.16 6.27
CA PHE A 147 -5.68 -0.18 6.94
C PHE A 147 -6.64 -1.20 6.32
#